data_AF-A0A078B764-F1
#
_entry.id   AF-A0A078B764-F1
#
_cell.length_a   1.000
_cell.length_b   1.000
_cell.length_c   1.000
_cell.angle_alpha   90.00
_cell.angle_beta   90.00
_cell.angle_gamma   90.00
#
_symmetry.space_group_name_H-M   'P 1'
#
loop_
_entity.id
_entity.type
_entity.pdbx_description
1 polymer ?
#
loop_
_entity_poly.entity_id
_entity_poly.type
_entity_poly.pdbx_seq_one_letter_code
_entity_poly.pdbx_strand_id
1 'polypeptide(L)'
;MAHFLKGQFKAFYKVGPSECVRDVIRFRKFKETSLQYELTRRDMETYLGRFLRYENASISLFPVDENQPRLGGKVRVKVLAMDWRTFTPSYKTLHGIYSDDFITFGEFKKDAGDPFHDEALLLKVVDDQDKSIVADRVTFRFEGNGLHFKREVNGELLDTEIHHDVPETKLTPVIDQTWSETLFYGVGNKNM
;
A
#
# COMPACT_ATOMS: atom_id res chain seq x y z
N MET A 1 3.16 -15.95 8.87
CA MET A 1 3.40 -14.74 8.05
C MET A 1 2.43 -13.60 8.36
N ALA A 2 1.10 -13.80 8.32
CA ALA A 2 0.10 -12.75 8.59
C ALA A 2 -0.05 -12.26 10.05
N HIS A 3 0.94 -12.47 10.93
CA HIS A 3 0.91 -11.95 12.31
C HIS A 3 1.52 -10.55 12.42
N PHE A 4 2.50 -10.21 11.57
CA PHE A 4 3.17 -8.90 11.57
C PHE A 4 2.39 -7.81 10.83
N LEU A 5 1.46 -8.20 9.96
CA LEU A 5 0.57 -7.32 9.19
C LEU A 5 -0.78 -7.12 9.89
N LYS A 6 -0.81 -7.10 11.22
CA LYS A 6 -2.00 -6.73 11.98
C LYS A 6 -1.68 -5.44 12.72
N GLY A 7 -2.26 -4.35 12.25
CA GLY A 7 -2.01 -3.06 12.87
C GLY A 7 -2.48 -1.91 12.01
N GLN A 8 -2.58 -0.77 12.67
CA GLN A 8 -2.76 0.52 12.03
C GLN A 8 -1.41 1.22 12.03
N PHE A 9 -1.05 1.81 10.92
CA PHE A 9 0.20 2.51 10.73
C PHE A 9 -0.09 3.89 10.15
N LYS A 10 0.71 4.88 10.52
CA LYS A 10 0.65 6.23 9.97
C LYS A 10 1.98 6.60 9.34
N ALA A 11 1.92 7.38 8.29
CA ALA A 11 3.06 8.09 7.76
C ALA A 11 2.67 9.50 7.31
N PHE A 12 3.68 10.37 7.35
CA PHE A 12 3.60 11.74 6.89
C PHE A 12 4.65 11.93 5.81
N TYR A 13 4.24 12.37 4.64
CA TYR A 13 5.15 12.65 3.54
C TYR A 13 4.52 13.64 2.57
N LYS A 14 5.38 14.25 1.75
CA LYS A 14 4.99 15.14 0.67
C LYS A 14 4.44 14.31 -0.49
N VAL A 15 3.30 14.72 -1.04
CA VAL A 15 2.62 14.04 -2.15
C VAL A 15 2.07 15.09 -3.11
N GLY A 16 2.60 15.10 -4.33
CA GLY A 16 2.15 16.05 -5.35
C GLY A 16 2.27 17.52 -4.89
N PRO A 17 1.21 18.33 -5.03
CA PRO A 17 1.24 19.74 -4.63
C PRO A 17 1.18 19.96 -3.11
N SER A 18 0.81 18.94 -2.31
CA SER A 18 0.70 19.06 -0.86
C SER A 18 2.00 18.66 -0.17
N GLU A 19 2.56 19.57 0.62
CA GLU A 19 3.77 19.40 1.42
C GLU A 19 3.61 18.39 2.55
N CYS A 20 2.39 18.24 3.11
CA CYS A 20 2.13 17.30 4.20
C CYS A 20 0.82 16.53 4.02
N VAL A 21 0.95 15.24 3.68
CA VAL A 21 -0.17 14.29 3.61
C VAL A 21 -0.03 13.26 4.72
N ARG A 22 -1.14 12.99 5.41
CA ARG A 22 -1.26 11.92 6.40
C ARG A 22 -1.93 10.71 5.78
N ASP A 23 -1.16 9.63 5.64
CA ASP A 23 -1.68 8.33 5.25
C ASP A 23 -1.84 7.46 6.49
N VAL A 24 -3.05 6.90 6.64
CA VAL A 24 -3.35 5.87 7.62
C VAL A 24 -3.55 4.57 6.87
N ILE A 25 -2.64 3.62 7.12
CA ILE A 25 -2.65 2.30 6.53
C ILE A 25 -3.10 1.31 7.60
N ARG A 26 -4.15 0.55 7.33
CA ARG A 26 -4.65 -0.48 8.22
C ARG A 26 -4.59 -1.83 7.54
N PHE A 27 -3.92 -2.78 8.19
CA PHE A 27 -3.91 -4.16 7.73
C PHE A 27 -4.78 -5.03 8.64
N ARG A 28 -5.68 -5.80 8.03
CA ARG A 28 -6.53 -6.78 8.69
C ARG A 28 -6.32 -8.15 8.05
N LYS A 29 -6.00 -9.16 8.86
CA LYS A 29 -5.95 -10.55 8.38
C LYS A 29 -7.39 -11.05 8.19
N PHE A 30 -7.72 -11.53 6.99
CA PHE A 30 -9.03 -12.11 6.72
C PHE A 30 -8.97 -13.65 6.74
N LYS A 31 -7.97 -14.25 6.07
CA LYS A 31 -7.68 -15.70 6.11
C LYS A 31 -6.18 -15.94 6.27
N GLU A 32 -5.74 -17.20 6.29
CA GLU A 32 -4.31 -17.52 6.36
C GLU A 32 -3.51 -17.03 5.15
N THR A 33 -4.14 -17.05 3.98
CA THR A 33 -3.55 -16.65 2.69
C THR A 33 -4.09 -15.31 2.16
N SER A 34 -4.98 -14.64 2.90
CA SER A 34 -5.55 -13.34 2.47
C SER A 34 -5.46 -12.25 3.53
N LEU A 35 -5.04 -11.08 3.07
CA LEU A 35 -4.86 -9.87 3.85
C LEU A 35 -5.74 -8.77 3.25
N GLN A 36 -6.37 -7.99 4.10
CA GLN A 36 -7.05 -6.76 3.71
C GLN A 36 -6.17 -5.58 4.08
N TYR A 37 -6.02 -4.65 3.15
CA TYR A 37 -5.29 -3.41 3.28
C TYR A 37 -6.25 -2.25 3.04
N GLU A 38 -6.29 -1.30 3.96
CA GLU A 38 -7.06 -0.07 3.85
C GLU A 38 -6.10 1.11 3.95
N LEU A 39 -6.03 1.96 2.92
CA LEU A 39 -5.29 3.21 2.94
C LEU A 39 -6.27 4.37 2.91
N THR A 40 -6.17 5.24 3.91
CA THR A 40 -6.89 6.51 3.94
C THR A 40 -5.88 7.64 3.86
N ARG A 41 -6.00 8.46 2.81
CA ARG A 41 -5.16 9.61 2.56
C ARG A 41 -5.89 10.91 2.88
N ARG A 42 -5.33 11.70 3.78
CA ARG A 42 -5.84 13.03 4.15
C ARG A 42 -4.77 14.09 3.97
N ASP A 43 -5.15 15.20 3.37
CA ASP A 43 -4.35 16.41 3.37
C ASP A 43 -4.36 17.04 4.77
N MET A 44 -3.19 17.43 5.28
CA MET A 44 -3.04 18.10 6.58
C MET A 44 -2.82 19.62 6.46
N GLU A 45 -2.69 20.16 5.25
CA GLU A 45 -2.42 21.58 5.02
C GLU A 45 -3.68 22.44 5.13
N THR A 46 -4.82 21.89 4.70
CA THR A 46 -6.10 22.60 4.81
C THR A 46 -6.61 22.52 6.25
N TYR A 47 -7.05 23.65 6.84
CA TYR A 47 -7.61 23.75 8.21
C TYR A 47 -8.72 22.74 8.57
N LEU A 48 -9.35 22.10 7.58
CA LEU A 48 -10.41 21.08 7.75
C LEU A 48 -9.95 19.64 7.47
N GLY A 49 -8.68 19.41 7.13
CA GLY A 49 -8.13 18.08 6.88
C GLY A 49 -8.84 17.35 5.73
N ARG A 50 -8.74 17.88 4.50
CA ARG A 50 -9.51 17.37 3.34
C ARG A 50 -9.19 15.89 3.09
N PHE A 51 -10.24 15.08 2.98
CA PHE A 51 -10.12 13.70 2.52
C PHE A 51 -9.79 13.71 1.04
N LEU A 52 -8.64 13.15 0.67
CA LEU A 52 -8.22 13.08 -0.71
C LEU A 52 -8.65 11.75 -1.31
N ARG A 53 -8.25 10.64 -0.68
CA ARG A 53 -8.37 9.32 -1.30
C ARG A 53 -8.61 8.25 -0.26
N TYR A 54 -9.48 7.32 -0.63
CA TYR A 54 -9.74 6.09 0.11
C TYR A 54 -9.40 4.91 -0.77
N GLU A 55 -8.61 3.97 -0.29
CA GLU A 55 -8.28 2.72 -0.97
C GLU A 55 -8.58 1.55 -0.05
N ASN A 56 -9.32 0.57 -0.55
CA ASN A 56 -9.56 -0.70 0.11
C ASN A 56 -9.10 -1.80 -0.83
N ALA A 57 -8.05 -2.50 -0.45
CA ALA A 57 -7.46 -3.58 -1.22
C ALA A 57 -7.58 -4.92 -0.51
N SER A 58 -7.88 -5.95 -1.28
CA SER A 58 -7.81 -7.35 -0.86
C SER A 58 -6.59 -7.99 -1.52
N ILE A 59 -5.63 -8.40 -0.71
CA ILE A 59 -4.38 -9.06 -1.09
C ILE A 59 -4.56 -10.56 -0.90
N SER A 60 -4.46 -11.32 -1.98
CA SER A 60 -4.42 -12.78 -1.98
C SER A 60 -3.00 -13.25 -2.29
N LEU A 61 -2.45 -14.08 -1.40
CA LEU A 61 -1.11 -14.67 -1.52
C LEU A 61 -1.22 -16.09 -2.07
N PHE A 62 -0.41 -16.41 -3.07
CA PHE A 62 -0.28 -17.72 -3.67
C PHE A 62 1.19 -18.19 -3.49
N PRO A 63 1.48 -19.02 -2.48
CA PRO A 63 2.84 -19.49 -2.25
C PRO A 63 3.31 -20.38 -3.41
N VAL A 64 4.62 -20.37 -3.69
CA VAL A 64 5.21 -21.30 -4.66
C VAL A 64 5.16 -22.75 -4.13
N ASP A 65 5.37 -22.92 -2.82
CA ASP A 65 5.27 -24.20 -2.12
C ASP A 65 4.28 -24.08 -0.95
N GLU A 66 3.27 -24.94 -0.93
CA GLU A 66 2.25 -25.01 0.12
C GLU A 66 2.85 -25.37 1.49
N ASN A 67 3.94 -26.14 1.51
CA ASN A 67 4.59 -26.57 2.75
C ASN A 67 5.48 -25.49 3.37
N GLN A 68 5.96 -24.54 2.55
CA GLN A 68 6.82 -23.45 2.98
C GLN A 68 6.34 -22.11 2.42
N PRO A 69 5.21 -21.58 2.92
CA PRO A 69 4.63 -20.33 2.42
C PRO A 69 5.52 -19.09 2.64
N ARG A 70 6.62 -19.25 3.42
CA ARG A 70 7.62 -18.21 3.71
C ARG A 70 8.65 -18.01 2.61
N LEU A 71 8.81 -18.99 1.72
CA LEU A 71 9.80 -18.92 0.64
C LEU A 71 9.46 -17.86 -0.42
N GLY A 72 8.25 -17.29 -0.33
CA GLY A 72 7.71 -16.32 -1.27
C GLY A 72 6.69 -16.91 -2.22
N GLY A 73 6.15 -16.06 -3.08
CA GLY A 73 5.11 -16.45 -4.03
C GLY A 73 4.53 -15.29 -4.80
N LYS A 74 3.42 -15.60 -5.49
CA LYS A 74 2.68 -14.64 -6.31
C LYS A 74 1.64 -13.92 -5.46
N VAL A 75 1.41 -12.66 -5.77
CA VAL A 75 0.40 -11.82 -5.14
C VAL A 75 -0.62 -11.40 -6.17
N ARG A 76 -1.90 -11.47 -5.79
CA ARG A 76 -2.99 -10.81 -6.51
C ARG A 76 -3.66 -9.82 -5.58
N VAL A 77 -3.71 -8.56 -5.97
CA VAL A 77 -4.36 -7.50 -5.20
C VAL A 77 -5.54 -6.97 -5.99
N LYS A 78 -6.71 -6.90 -5.37
CA LYS A 78 -7.88 -6.21 -5.92
C LYS A 78 -8.07 -4.93 -5.13
N VAL A 79 -7.93 -3.79 -5.79
CA VAL A 79 -8.05 -2.46 -5.17
C VAL A 79 -9.36 -1.82 -5.62
N LEU A 80 -10.15 -1.41 -4.64
CA LEU A 80 -11.23 -0.45 -4.81
C LEU A 80 -10.73 0.89 -4.25
N ALA A 81 -10.52 1.87 -5.12
CA ALA A 81 -10.09 3.19 -4.73
C ALA A 81 -11.14 4.24 -5.10
N MET A 82 -11.42 5.15 -4.18
CA MET A 82 -12.31 6.28 -4.36
C MET A 82 -11.48 7.55 -4.19
N ASP A 83 -11.40 8.34 -5.25
CA ASP A 83 -10.89 9.71 -5.15
C ASP A 83 -12.06 10.64 -4.81
N TRP A 84 -11.96 11.33 -3.67
CA TRP A 84 -13.01 12.23 -3.18
C TRP A 84 -12.92 13.62 -3.79
N ARG A 85 -11.79 13.99 -4.39
CA ARG A 85 -11.65 15.27 -5.09
C ARG A 85 -12.38 15.26 -6.42
N THR A 86 -12.26 14.16 -7.16
CA THR A 86 -12.88 13.97 -8.49
C THR A 86 -14.15 13.12 -8.42
N PHE A 87 -14.49 12.56 -7.26
CA PHE A 87 -15.59 11.59 -7.09
C PHE A 87 -15.51 10.43 -8.10
N THR A 88 -14.30 10.01 -8.43
CA THR A 88 -14.07 8.92 -9.40
C THR A 88 -13.78 7.62 -8.66
N PRO A 89 -14.70 6.63 -8.69
CA PRO A 89 -14.40 5.29 -8.24
C PRO A 89 -13.49 4.62 -9.28
N SER A 90 -12.47 3.91 -8.79
CA SER A 90 -11.54 3.15 -9.61
C SER A 90 -11.43 1.73 -9.06
N TYR A 91 -11.51 0.76 -9.97
CA TYR A 91 -11.32 -0.65 -9.68
C TYR A 91 -10.09 -1.14 -10.42
N LYS A 92 -9.09 -1.62 -9.69
CA LYS A 92 -7.81 -2.06 -10.24
C LYS A 92 -7.47 -3.45 -9.74
N THR A 93 -6.92 -4.28 -10.63
CA THR A 93 -6.32 -5.56 -10.25
C THR A 93 -4.82 -5.45 -10.46
N LEU A 94 -4.06 -5.69 -9.40
CA LEU A 94 -2.61 -5.60 -9.39
C LEU A 94 -2.04 -7.00 -9.20
N HIS A 95 -0.90 -7.24 -9.81
CA HIS A 95 -0.17 -8.50 -9.71
C HIS A 95 1.25 -8.23 -9.21
N GLY A 96 1.85 -9.19 -8.52
CA GLY A 96 3.14 -8.98 -7.92
C GLY A 96 3.75 -10.21 -7.29
N ILE A 97 4.85 -9.99 -6.60
CA ILE A 97 5.64 -11.00 -5.92
C ILE A 97 5.75 -10.62 -4.45
N TYR A 98 5.73 -11.62 -3.58
CA TYR A 98 6.07 -11.45 -2.18
C TYR A 98 7.21 -12.38 -1.78
N SER A 99 7.98 -11.91 -0.80
CA SER A 99 9.01 -12.64 -0.08
C SER A 99 8.79 -12.44 1.44
N ASP A 100 9.68 -12.95 2.27
CA ASP A 100 9.67 -12.68 3.72
C ASP A 100 9.96 -11.20 4.01
N ASP A 101 10.84 -10.59 3.21
CA ASP A 101 11.35 -9.23 3.46
C ASP A 101 10.59 -8.13 2.70
N PHE A 102 9.79 -8.47 1.68
CA PHE A 102 9.02 -7.46 0.95
C PHE A 102 7.79 -8.02 0.23
N ILE A 103 6.82 -7.13 -0.02
CA ILE A 103 5.68 -7.36 -0.90
C ILE A 103 5.70 -6.24 -1.94
N THR A 104 5.85 -6.61 -3.21
CA THR A 104 5.85 -5.68 -4.36
C THR A 104 4.74 -6.07 -5.32
N PHE A 105 3.85 -5.14 -5.64
CA PHE A 105 2.80 -5.38 -6.63
C PHE A 105 2.56 -4.14 -7.48
N GLY A 106 2.10 -4.33 -8.71
CA GLY A 106 1.84 -3.23 -9.62
C GLY A 106 0.71 -3.47 -10.62
N GLU A 107 0.28 -2.37 -11.23
CA GLU A 107 -0.71 -2.36 -12.30
C GLU A 107 -0.02 -2.60 -13.64
N PHE A 108 -0.43 -3.64 -14.34
CA PHE A 108 0.05 -3.95 -15.68
C PHE A 108 -0.89 -3.34 -16.72
N LYS A 109 -0.35 -2.96 -17.88
CA LYS A 109 -1.18 -2.63 -19.04
C LYS A 109 -2.10 -3.80 -19.41
N LYS A 110 -3.37 -3.49 -19.71
CA LYS A 110 -4.37 -4.48 -20.15
C LYS A 110 -3.97 -5.21 -21.44
N ASP A 111 -3.07 -4.63 -22.22
CA ASP A 111 -2.58 -5.17 -23.48
C ASP A 111 -1.42 -6.18 -23.31
N ALA A 112 -0.93 -6.39 -22.08
CA ALA A 112 0.25 -7.23 -21.81
C ALA A 112 -0.06 -8.73 -21.61
N GLY A 113 -1.32 -9.16 -21.76
CA GLY A 113 -1.76 -10.54 -21.46
C GLY A 113 -2.00 -10.78 -19.97
N ASP A 114 -2.28 -12.03 -19.56
CA ASP A 114 -2.54 -12.40 -18.16
C ASP A 114 -1.22 -12.47 -17.35
N PRO A 115 -0.87 -11.46 -16.55
CA PRO A 115 0.44 -11.40 -15.87
C PRO A 115 0.57 -12.48 -14.80
N PHE A 116 -0.53 -13.13 -14.41
CA PHE A 116 -0.54 -14.18 -13.42
C PHE A 116 0.09 -15.50 -13.91
N HIS A 117 0.01 -15.76 -15.22
CA HIS A 117 0.50 -17.00 -15.83
C HIS A 117 1.91 -16.87 -16.40
N ASP A 118 2.37 -15.65 -16.67
CA ASP A 118 3.73 -15.40 -17.18
C ASP A 118 4.64 -14.84 -16.07
N GLU A 119 5.52 -15.71 -15.56
CA GLU A 119 6.48 -15.36 -14.50
C GLU A 119 7.49 -14.32 -14.95
N ALA A 120 7.82 -14.26 -16.24
CA ALA A 120 8.73 -13.26 -16.78
C ALA A 120 8.11 -11.85 -16.72
N LEU A 121 6.79 -11.71 -16.89
CA LEU A 121 6.09 -10.42 -16.74
C LEU A 121 5.96 -10.03 -15.27
N LEU A 122 5.72 -10.98 -14.37
CA LEU A 122 5.69 -10.73 -12.92
C LEU A 122 7.02 -10.22 -12.38
N LEU A 123 8.14 -10.77 -12.85
CA LEU A 123 9.47 -10.36 -12.40
C LEU A 123 9.78 -8.89 -12.75
N LYS A 124 9.21 -8.38 -13.85
CA LYS A 124 9.36 -6.97 -14.25
C LYS A 124 8.77 -5.96 -13.27
N VAL A 125 7.96 -6.39 -12.30
CA VAL A 125 7.51 -5.52 -11.20
C VAL A 125 8.66 -5.20 -10.24
N VAL A 126 9.59 -6.14 -10.10
CA VAL A 126 10.75 -6.00 -9.20
C VAL A 126 11.91 -5.30 -9.92
N ASP A 127 12.07 -5.52 -11.23
CA ASP A 127 13.15 -4.88 -12.00
C ASP A 127 12.88 -3.39 -12.25
N ASP A 128 13.73 -2.53 -11.66
CA ASP A 128 13.66 -1.07 -11.76
C ASP A 128 13.92 -0.52 -13.18
N GLN A 129 14.43 -1.36 -14.09
CA GLN A 129 14.81 -0.96 -15.45
C GLN A 129 13.66 -1.02 -16.46
N ASP A 130 12.62 -1.83 -16.23
CA ASP A 130 11.53 -2.10 -17.18
C ASP A 130 10.23 -1.34 -16.83
N LYS A 131 10.30 0.00 -16.81
CA LYS A 131 9.14 0.86 -16.49
C LYS A 131 8.02 0.87 -17.53
N SER A 132 8.25 0.33 -18.73
CA SER A 132 7.34 0.48 -19.89
C SER A 132 6.01 -0.28 -19.78
N ILE A 133 5.92 -1.26 -18.88
CA ILE A 133 4.78 -2.19 -18.74
C ILE A 133 4.00 -1.95 -17.45
N VAL A 134 4.68 -1.53 -16.37
CA VAL A 134 4.09 -1.32 -15.04
C VAL A 134 3.72 0.14 -14.85
N ALA A 135 2.44 0.41 -14.65
CA ALA A 135 1.89 1.75 -14.53
C ALA A 135 2.03 2.32 -13.11
N ASP A 136 1.78 1.51 -12.09
CA ASP A 136 1.84 1.90 -10.67
C ASP A 136 2.45 0.73 -9.89
N ARG A 137 3.45 0.99 -9.07
CA ARG A 137 4.19 0.01 -8.28
C ARG A 137 4.13 0.38 -6.82
N VAL A 138 3.66 -0.54 -5.99
CA VAL A 138 3.58 -0.41 -4.55
C VAL A 138 4.50 -1.43 -3.91
N THR A 139 5.39 -0.95 -3.05
CA THR A 139 6.37 -1.77 -2.33
C THR A 139 6.20 -1.58 -0.84
N PHE A 140 6.01 -2.68 -0.14
CA PHE A 140 6.12 -2.78 1.31
C PHE A 140 7.38 -3.55 1.63
N ARG A 141 8.31 -2.94 2.36
CA ARG A 141 9.55 -3.60 2.81
C ARG A 141 9.54 -3.77 4.33
N PHE A 142 9.96 -4.95 4.76
CA PHE A 142 10.02 -5.35 6.16
C PHE A 142 11.50 -5.42 6.56
N GLU A 143 11.94 -4.49 7.40
CA GLU A 143 13.29 -4.54 7.98
C GLU A 143 13.19 -4.59 9.50
N GLY A 144 13.42 -5.77 10.06
CA GLY A 144 13.30 -6.01 11.50
C GLY A 144 11.88 -5.77 12.02
N ASN A 145 11.71 -4.75 12.87
CA ASN A 145 10.40 -4.32 13.42
C ASN A 145 9.84 -3.07 12.70
N GLY A 146 10.49 -2.61 11.62
CA GLY A 146 10.08 -1.45 10.83
C GLY A 146 9.35 -1.86 9.56
N LEU A 147 8.28 -1.13 9.24
CA LEU A 147 7.55 -1.27 7.98
C LEU A 147 7.84 -0.05 7.10
N HIS A 148 8.34 -0.27 5.90
CA HIS A 148 8.66 0.77 4.93
C HIS A 148 7.66 0.73 3.77
N PHE A 149 7.15 1.90 3.39
CA PHE A 149 6.20 2.06 2.30
C PHE A 149 6.81 2.92 1.20
N LYS A 150 6.69 2.45 -0.05
CA LYS A 150 7.14 3.15 -1.24
C LYS A 150 6.13 2.94 -2.36
N ARG A 151 5.81 4.01 -3.09
CA ARG A 151 4.95 3.95 -4.28
C ARG A 151 5.62 4.69 -5.42
N GLU A 152 5.70 4.05 -6.57
CA GLU A 152 6.23 4.63 -7.80
C GLU A 152 5.20 4.54 -8.91
N VAL A 153 4.96 5.65 -9.58
CA VAL A 153 4.00 5.84 -10.65
C VAL A 153 4.78 6.17 -11.90
N ASN A 154 4.54 5.43 -12.98
CA ASN A 154 5.09 5.79 -14.26
C ASN A 154 4.23 6.90 -14.91
N GLY A 155 4.77 8.12 -14.97
CA GLY A 155 4.11 9.27 -15.58
C GLY A 155 3.88 9.18 -17.09
N GLU A 156 4.49 8.21 -17.78
CA GLU A 156 4.20 7.95 -19.20
C GLU A 156 2.86 7.22 -19.40
N LEU A 157 2.38 6.52 -18.37
CA LEU A 157 1.22 5.63 -18.45
C LEU A 157 0.04 6.11 -17.61
N LEU A 158 0.33 6.85 -16.55
CA LEU A 158 -0.66 7.38 -15.63
C LEU A 158 -0.47 8.88 -15.47
N ASP A 159 -1.60 9.56 -15.30
CA ASP A 159 -1.62 10.98 -15.02
C ASP A 159 -0.99 11.26 -13.65
N THR A 160 0.15 11.94 -13.66
CA THR A 160 0.92 12.33 -12.46
C THR A 160 0.21 13.36 -11.59
N GLU A 161 -0.83 14.03 -12.12
CA GLU A 161 -1.67 14.94 -11.34
C GLU A 161 -2.64 14.20 -10.41
N ILE A 162 -2.99 12.96 -10.74
CA ILE A 162 -3.94 12.13 -9.98
C ILE A 162 -3.19 11.04 -9.19
N HIS A 163 -2.15 10.47 -9.81
CA HIS A 163 -1.32 9.43 -9.22
C HIS A 163 0.03 10.02 -8.84
N HIS A 164 0.31 10.04 -7.54
CA HIS A 164 1.51 10.65 -7.00
C HIS A 164 2.48 9.62 -6.44
N ASP A 165 3.75 9.84 -6.73
CA ASP A 165 4.86 9.10 -6.13
C ASP A 165 4.95 9.33 -4.63
N VAL A 166 5.36 8.28 -3.92
CA VAL A 166 5.63 8.32 -2.49
C VAL A 166 7.06 7.85 -2.26
N PRO A 167 7.95 8.73 -1.76
CA PRO A 167 9.30 8.31 -1.41
C PRO A 167 9.26 7.26 -0.30
N GLU A 168 10.30 6.43 -0.23
CA GLU A 168 10.36 5.39 0.79
C GLU A 168 10.27 6.00 2.19
N THR A 169 9.20 5.65 2.91
CA THR A 169 8.93 6.20 4.24
C THR A 169 8.69 5.10 5.25
N LYS A 170 9.27 5.28 6.44
CA LYS A 170 9.07 4.38 7.56
C LYS A 170 7.72 4.65 8.21
N LEU A 171 6.87 3.64 8.21
CA LEU A 171 5.55 3.69 8.81
C LEU A 171 5.66 3.58 10.34
N THR A 172 4.93 4.44 11.04
CA THR A 172 4.87 4.45 12.51
C THR A 172 3.64 3.68 12.97
N PRO A 173 3.74 2.68 13.86
CA PRO A 173 2.56 2.00 14.39
C PRO A 173 1.68 2.99 15.16
N VAL A 174 0.37 2.88 14.93
CA VAL A 174 -0.68 3.61 15.65
C VAL A 174 -1.34 2.63 16.59
N ILE A 175 -1.19 2.89 17.88
CA ILE A 175 -1.97 2.24 18.93
C ILE A 175 -3.26 3.05 19.03
N ASP A 176 -4.40 2.42 18.69
CA ASP A 176 -5.70 3.06 18.88
C ASP A 176 -5.93 3.22 20.38
N GLN A 177 -5.79 4.45 20.87
CA GLN A 177 -6.12 4.82 22.25
C GLN A 177 -7.54 5.36 22.25
N THR A 178 -8.37 4.85 23.14
CA THR A 178 -9.73 5.36 23.31
C THR A 178 -9.69 6.76 23.90
N TRP A 179 -10.67 7.60 23.55
CA TRP A 179 -10.81 8.93 24.15
C TRP A 179 -10.88 8.87 25.68
N SER A 180 -11.47 7.79 26.22
CA SER A 180 -11.50 7.51 27.65
C SER A 180 -10.11 7.23 28.22
N GLU A 181 -9.24 6.48 27.55
CA GLU A 181 -7.90 6.20 28.06
C GLU A 181 -7.03 7.46 28.09
N THR A 182 -7.11 8.30 27.06
CA THR A 182 -6.40 9.59 27.03
C THR A 182 -6.90 10.52 28.14
N LEU A 183 -8.20 10.53 28.40
CA LEU A 183 -8.82 11.42 29.39
C LEU A 183 -8.64 10.94 30.83
N PHE A 184 -8.72 9.63 31.09
CA PHE A 184 -8.63 9.06 32.45
C PHE A 184 -7.21 8.70 32.87
N TYR A 185 -6.36 8.24 31.95
CA TYR A 185 -5.00 7.81 32.31
C TYR A 185 -3.93 8.85 31.97
N GLY A 186 -4.26 9.93 31.26
CA GLY A 186 -3.30 10.98 30.87
C GLY A 186 -2.14 10.45 30.00
N VAL A 187 -2.27 9.23 29.50
CA VAL A 187 -1.32 8.58 28.59
C VAL A 187 -1.67 9.05 27.19
N GLY A 188 -0.71 9.67 26.52
CA GLY A 188 -0.87 10.13 25.16
C GLY A 188 0.48 10.45 24.54
N ASN A 189 0.59 10.24 23.23
CA ASN A 189 1.73 10.68 22.43
C ASN A 189 1.73 12.22 22.45
N LYS A 190 2.35 12.81 23.49
CA LYS A 190 2.52 14.26 23.65
C LYS A 190 3.50 14.87 22.65
N ASN A 191 4.11 14.04 21.81
CA ASN A 191 4.95 14.47 20.70
C ASN A 191 4.08 14.54 19.43
N MET A 192 3.27 15.60 19.36
CA MET A 192 2.87 16.21 18.10
C MET A 192 3.60 17.54 17.99
#